data_AF-A0A940B4V0-F1
#
_entry.id   AF-A0A940B4V0-F1
#
_cell.length_a   1.000
_cell.length_b   1.000
_cell.length_c   1.000
_cell.angle_alpha   90.00
_cell.angle_beta   90.00
_cell.angle_gamma   90.00
#
_symmetry.space_group_name_H-M   'P 1'
#
loop_
_entity.id
_entity.type
_entity.pdbx_description
1 polymer ?
#
loop_
_entity_poly.entity_id
_entity_poly.type
_entity_poly.pdbx_seq_one_letter_code
_entity_poly.pdbx_strand_id
1 'polypeptide(L)'
;MCGGTLDIKEGMTVCKCGYCGSVQTVPQLDNEKKINLFSRANRLLRACEFDKASSVFETIVSEYPEEAEAYWGLLLCKFGIEYVDDPGTGKKVPTCHRSSFDGIMDDPDFEMVMECSDTVARSV
;
A
#
# COMPACT_ATOMS: atom_id res chain seq x y z
N MET A 1 -7.43 -4.01 2.02
CA MET A 1 -8.31 -4.16 0.84
C MET A 1 -9.08 -5.47 0.85
N CYS A 2 -10.37 -5.47 0.49
CA CYS A 2 -11.14 -6.70 0.27
C CYS A 2 -10.79 -7.44 -1.05
N GLY A 3 -9.95 -6.86 -1.90
CA GLY A 3 -9.58 -7.44 -3.20
C GLY A 3 -10.60 -7.19 -4.31
N GLY A 4 -11.71 -6.51 -4.02
CA GLY A 4 -12.66 -6.06 -5.04
C GLY A 4 -12.03 -5.02 -5.98
N THR A 5 -12.52 -4.99 -7.22
CA THR A 5 -12.10 -4.01 -8.21
C THR A 5 -12.38 -2.60 -7.71
N LEU A 6 -11.37 -1.73 -7.79
CA LEU A 6 -11.50 -0.32 -7.47
C LEU A 6 -11.78 0.47 -8.75
N ASP A 7 -12.70 1.42 -8.69
CA ASP A 7 -12.92 2.41 -9.73
C ASP A 7 -11.96 3.58 -9.49
N ILE A 8 -10.76 3.49 -10.08
CA ILE A 8 -9.70 4.49 -9.96
C ILE A 8 -9.65 5.26 -11.28
N LYS A 9 -9.78 6.58 -11.20
CA LYS A 9 -9.65 7.50 -12.33
C LYS A 9 -8.25 8.12 -12.31
N GLU A 10 -7.83 8.60 -13.47
CA GLU A 10 -6.56 9.32 -13.60
C GLU A 10 -6.50 10.52 -12.63
N GLY A 11 -5.38 10.68 -11.94
CA GLY A 11 -5.17 11.71 -10.92
C GLY A 11 -5.76 11.40 -9.54
N MET A 12 -6.46 10.28 -9.34
CA MET A 12 -6.92 9.87 -8.02
C MET A 12 -5.76 9.29 -7.20
N THR A 13 -5.58 9.82 -5.98
CA THR A 13 -4.63 9.32 -4.97
C THR A 13 -5.32 8.57 -3.84
N VAL A 14 -6.64 8.72 -3.70
CA VAL A 14 -7.47 8.07 -2.70
C VAL A 14 -8.71 7.49 -3.37
N CYS A 15 -9.06 6.25 -3.02
CA CYS A 15 -10.25 5.56 -3.51
C CYS A 15 -11.04 4.96 -2.36
N LYS A 16 -12.37 5.05 -2.44
CA LYS A 16 -13.29 4.31 -1.57
C LYS A 16 -13.76 3.06 -2.31
N CYS A 17 -13.52 1.89 -1.72
CA CYS A 17 -14.00 0.63 -2.28
C CYS A 17 -15.54 0.57 -2.24
N GLY A 18 -16.18 0.34 -3.39
CA GLY A 18 -17.64 0.20 -3.48
C GLY A 18 -18.20 -1.05 -2.80
N TYR A 19 -17.37 -2.06 -2.52
CA TYR A 19 -17.80 -3.34 -1.94
C TYR A 19 -17.73 -3.36 -0.42
N CYS A 20 -16.59 -3.00 0.16
CA CYS A 20 -16.39 -3.02 1.62
C CYS A 20 -16.37 -1.63 2.27
N GLY A 21 -16.44 -0.56 1.47
CA GLY A 21 -16.47 0.81 1.96
C GLY A 21 -15.14 1.34 2.50
N SER A 22 -14.06 0.55 2.48
CA SER A 22 -12.72 1.01 2.93
C SER A 22 -12.24 2.17 2.06
N VAL A 23 -11.76 3.22 2.71
CA VAL A 23 -11.05 4.33 2.06
C VAL A 23 -9.57 4.03 2.19
N GLN A 24 -8.83 4.24 1.10
CA GLN A 24 -7.40 3.95 1.04
C GLN A 24 -6.75 4.78 -0.04
N THR A 25 -5.45 4.97 0.11
CA THR A 25 -4.59 5.50 -0.93
C THR A 25 -4.46 4.49 -2.09
N VAL A 26 -4.18 5.01 -3.29
CA VAL A 26 -4.01 4.22 -4.51
C VAL A 26 -2.87 4.80 -5.35
N PRO A 27 -2.15 3.97 -6.11
CA PRO A 27 -1.04 4.46 -6.90
C PRO A 27 -1.54 5.21 -8.12
N GLN A 28 -0.71 6.06 -8.70
CA GLN A 28 -1.02 6.66 -10.00
C GLN A 28 -1.07 5.54 -11.06
N LEU A 29 -2.21 5.35 -11.72
CA LEU A 29 -2.42 4.27 -12.70
C LEU A 29 -2.28 4.78 -14.15
N ASP A 30 -1.20 5.49 -14.43
CA ASP A 30 -0.89 6.15 -15.71
C ASP A 30 0.04 5.32 -16.61
N ASN A 31 0.63 4.24 -16.10
CA ASN A 31 1.62 3.43 -16.82
C ASN A 31 1.35 1.92 -16.67
N GLU A 32 1.21 1.20 -17.80
CA GLU A 32 0.91 -0.24 -17.83
C GLU A 32 1.93 -1.10 -17.07
N LYS A 33 3.22 -0.76 -17.17
CA LYS A 33 4.27 -1.48 -16.43
C LYS A 33 4.09 -1.29 -14.93
N LYS A 34 3.84 -0.06 -14.50
CA LYS A 34 3.59 0.27 -13.08
C LYS A 34 2.35 -0.43 -12.54
N ILE A 35 1.25 -0.44 -13.31
CA ILE A 35 0.01 -1.17 -12.98
C ILE A 35 0.29 -2.66 -12.74
N ASN A 36 1.08 -3.28 -13.62
CA ASN A 36 1.45 -4.70 -13.51
C ASN A 36 2.35 -4.97 -12.29
N LEU A 37 3.32 -4.09 -12.00
CA LEU A 37 4.19 -4.20 -10.82
C LEU A 37 3.37 -4.10 -9.52
N PHE A 38 2.48 -3.11 -9.40
CA PHE A 38 1.61 -2.98 -8.22
C PHE A 38 0.67 -4.16 -8.06
N SER A 39 0.07 -4.65 -9.16
CA SER A 39 -0.80 -5.83 -9.12
C SER A 39 -0.06 -7.05 -8.59
N ARG A 40 1.19 -7.24 -9.02
CA ARG A 40 2.07 -8.31 -8.53
C ARG A 40 2.46 -8.12 -7.07
N ALA A 41 2.94 -6.94 -6.69
CA ALA A 41 3.40 -6.63 -5.32
C ALA A 41 2.25 -6.80 -4.32
N ASN A 42 1.08 -6.24 -4.61
CA ASN A 42 -0.10 -6.35 -3.76
C ASN A 42 -0.62 -7.80 -3.64
N ARG A 43 -0.48 -8.63 -4.68
CA ARG A 43 -0.80 -10.06 -4.59
C ARG A 43 0.13 -10.79 -3.64
N LEU A 44 1.43 -10.50 -3.70
CA LEU A 44 2.44 -11.10 -2.81
C LEU A 44 2.22 -10.64 -1.36
N LEU A 45 1.92 -9.36 -1.15
CA LEU A 45 1.62 -8.80 0.17
C LEU A 45 0.39 -9.46 0.81
N ARG A 46 -0.69 -9.66 0.05
CA ARG A 46 -1.88 -10.41 0.51
C ARG A 46 -1.63 -11.89 0.79
N ALA A 47 -0.58 -12.45 0.21
CA ALA A 47 -0.13 -13.82 0.50
C ALA A 47 0.90 -13.87 1.63
N CYS A 48 1.16 -12.74 2.29
CA CYS A 48 2.19 -12.57 3.32
C CYS A 48 3.60 -12.97 2.85
N GLU A 49 3.86 -12.96 1.53
CA GLU A 49 5.19 -13.15 0.94
C GLU A 49 5.97 -11.83 0.96
N PHE A 50 6.17 -11.28 2.16
CA PHE A 50 6.68 -9.92 2.38
C PHE A 50 8.03 -9.65 1.69
N ASP A 51 8.97 -10.58 1.77
CA ASP A 51 10.30 -10.37 1.15
C ASP A 51 10.22 -10.31 -0.38
N LYS A 52 9.36 -11.13 -1.00
CA LYS A 52 9.15 -11.08 -2.45
C LYS A 52 8.37 -9.83 -2.85
N ALA A 53 7.42 -9.38 -2.03
CA ALA A 53 6.70 -8.13 -2.26
C ALA A 53 7.66 -6.93 -2.18
N SER A 54 8.56 -6.90 -1.18
CA SER A 54 9.58 -5.85 -1.01
C SER A 54 10.41 -5.68 -2.27
N SER A 55 10.94 -6.77 -2.85
CA SER A 55 11.75 -6.67 -4.07
C SER A 55 10.99 -6.08 -5.27
N VAL A 56 9.67 -6.28 -5.34
CA VAL A 56 8.84 -5.68 -6.39
C VAL A 56 8.60 -4.20 -6.10
N PHE A 57 8.34 -3.82 -4.85
CA PHE A 57 8.20 -2.41 -4.45
C PHE A 57 9.50 -1.63 -4.62
N GLU A 58 10.66 -2.21 -4.30
CA GLU A 58 11.99 -1.64 -4.56
C GLU A 58 12.19 -1.34 -6.05
N THR A 59 11.70 -2.24 -6.92
CA THR A 59 11.72 -2.01 -8.37
C THR A 59 10.81 -0.83 -8.75
N ILE A 60 9.64 -0.71 -8.13
CA ILE A 60 8.73 0.43 -8.39
C ILE A 60 9.39 1.73 -7.93
N VAL A 61 9.95 1.79 -6.72
CA VAL A 61 10.65 2.98 -6.20
C VAL A 61 11.84 3.36 -7.09
N SER A 62 12.61 2.39 -7.56
CA SER A 62 13.75 2.63 -8.44
C SER A 62 13.35 3.23 -9.79
N GLU A 63 12.17 2.89 -10.32
CA GLU A 63 11.71 3.35 -11.63
C GLU A 63 10.78 4.56 -11.55
N TYR A 64 10.04 4.69 -10.45
CA TYR A 64 8.99 5.67 -10.20
C TYR A 64 9.17 6.24 -8.78
N PRO A 65 10.22 7.04 -8.54
CA PRO A 65 10.58 7.51 -7.20
C PRO A 65 9.57 8.49 -6.58
N GLU A 66 8.60 8.99 -7.34
CA GLU A 66 7.53 9.85 -6.83
C GLU A 66 6.28 9.05 -6.39
N GLU A 67 6.34 7.72 -6.43
CA GLU A 67 5.19 6.87 -6.16
C GLU A 67 5.07 6.51 -4.66
N ALA A 68 4.31 7.33 -3.92
CA ALA A 68 4.12 7.18 -2.48
C ALA A 68 3.65 5.77 -2.05
N GLU A 69 2.75 5.16 -2.82
CA GLU A 69 2.23 3.82 -2.52
C GLU A 69 3.31 2.72 -2.56
N ALA A 70 4.39 2.93 -3.30
CA ALA A 70 5.48 1.97 -3.34
C ALA A 70 6.26 1.97 -2.02
N TYR A 71 6.57 3.16 -1.49
CA TYR A 71 7.20 3.33 -0.18
C TYR A 71 6.29 2.82 0.95
N TRP A 72 4.98 3.09 0.88
CA TRP A 72 4.02 2.51 1.83
C TRP A 72 4.03 0.98 1.77
N GLY A 73 4.07 0.42 0.57
CA GLY A 73 4.25 -1.02 0.34
C GLY A 73 5.51 -1.59 0.98
N LEU A 74 6.65 -0.89 0.91
CA LEU A 74 7.90 -1.29 1.57
C LEU A 74 7.76 -1.34 3.09
N LEU A 75 7.14 -0.34 3.69
CA LEU A 75 6.87 -0.33 5.13
C LEU A 75 5.99 -1.50 5.54
N LEU A 76 4.89 -1.76 4.80
CA LEU A 76 4.03 -2.92 5.08
C LEU A 76 4.82 -4.24 5.00
N CYS A 77 5.76 -4.37 4.04
CA CYS A 77 6.63 -5.54 3.95
C CYS A 77 7.62 -5.64 5.12
N LYS A 78 8.28 -4.53 5.47
CA LYS A 78 9.28 -4.45 6.54
C LYS A 78 8.68 -4.84 7.88
N PHE A 79 7.54 -4.25 8.23
CA PHE A 79 6.81 -4.50 9.47
C PHE A 79 5.90 -5.75 9.41
N GLY A 80 5.83 -6.41 8.26
CA GLY A 80 5.01 -7.61 8.07
C GLY A 80 3.53 -7.36 8.34
N ILE A 81 2.99 -6.25 7.85
CA ILE A 81 1.61 -5.83 8.11
C ILE A 81 0.67 -6.44 7.08
N GLU A 82 -0.35 -7.15 7.57
CA GLU A 82 -1.46 -7.66 6.78
C GLU A 82 -2.77 -7.00 7.23
N TYR A 83 -3.62 -6.62 6.28
CA TYR A 83 -4.97 -6.15 6.58
C TYR A 83 -5.98 -7.30 6.52
N VAL A 84 -6.40 -7.80 7.68
CA VAL A 84 -7.36 -8.90 7.83
C VAL A 84 -8.77 -8.36 8.12
N ASP A 85 -9.81 -9.17 7.88
CA ASP A 85 -11.17 -8.79 8.26
C ASP A 85 -11.38 -8.95 9.77
N ASP A 86 -11.83 -7.89 10.42
CA ASP A 86 -12.31 -7.95 11.80
C ASP A 86 -13.69 -8.64 11.83
N PRO A 87 -13.85 -9.79 12.51
CA PRO A 87 -15.12 -10.51 12.57
C PRO A 87 -16.26 -9.70 13.20
N GLY A 88 -15.94 -8.74 14.08
CA GLY A 88 -16.93 -7.93 14.78
C GLY A 88 -17.52 -6.82 13.90
N THR A 89 -16.68 -6.11 13.16
CA THR A 89 -17.09 -4.93 12.38
C THR A 89 -17.10 -5.15 10.87
N GLY A 90 -16.51 -6.24 10.38
CA GLY A 90 -16.26 -6.49 8.96
C GLY A 90 -15.24 -5.52 8.33
N LYS A 91 -14.60 -4.66 9.13
CA LYS A 91 -13.59 -3.71 8.65
C LYS A 91 -12.25 -4.41 8.51
N LYS A 92 -11.41 -3.88 7.63
CA LYS A 92 -10.01 -4.29 7.53
C LYS A 92 -9.20 -3.69 8.69
N VAL A 93 -8.50 -4.52 9.46
CA VAL A 93 -7.62 -4.13 10.56
C VAL A 93 -6.20 -4.64 10.31
N PRO A 94 -5.16 -3.87 10.67
CA PRO A 94 -3.79 -4.29 10.50
C PRO A 94 -3.39 -5.35 11.56
N THR A 95 -2.69 -6.38 11.11
CA THR A 95 -2.06 -7.41 11.94
C THR A 95 -0.58 -7.45 11.60
N CYS A 96 0.28 -7.36 12.61
CA CYS A 96 1.72 -7.43 12.43
C CYS A 96 2.21 -8.87 12.59
N HIS A 97 2.88 -9.39 11.57
CA HIS A 97 3.54 -10.71 11.57
C HIS A 97 5.00 -10.62 12.03
N ARG A 98 5.56 -9.40 12.11
CA ARG A 98 6.92 -9.14 12.57
C ARG A 98 6.85 -8.16 13.75
N SER A 99 7.26 -8.61 14.93
CA SER A 99 7.38 -7.71 16.09
C SER A 99 8.62 -6.84 15.91
N SER A 100 8.45 -5.52 16.00
CA SER A 100 9.52 -4.53 15.97
C SER A 100 9.36 -3.56 17.13
N PHE A 101 10.48 -3.06 17.67
CA PHE A 101 10.48 -1.94 18.62
C PHE A 101 10.52 -0.58 17.91
N ASP A 102 10.91 -0.57 16.64
CA ASP A 102 10.99 0.66 15.84
C ASP A 102 9.57 1.08 15.41
N GLY A 103 9.31 2.38 15.42
CA GLY A 103 8.06 2.94 14.91
C GLY A 103 8.07 3.02 13.39
N ILE A 104 6.94 2.70 12.75
CA ILE A 104 6.77 2.89 11.29
C ILE A 104 6.96 4.36 10.87
N MET A 105 6.65 5.31 11.76
CA MET A 105 6.78 6.75 11.50
C MET A 105 8.22 7.26 11.58
N ASP A 106 9.11 6.51 12.22
CA ASP A 106 10.53 6.85 12.34
C ASP A 106 11.35 6.30 11.16
N ASP A 107 10.69 5.61 10.23
CA ASP A 107 11.32 4.97 9.08
C ASP A 107 11.56 5.98 7.94
N PRO A 108 12.74 5.99 7.29
CA PRO A 108 12.99 6.84 6.13
C PRO A 108 11.98 6.65 4.99
N ASP A 109 11.46 5.44 4.78
CA ASP A 109 10.44 5.21 3.75
C ASP A 109 9.11 5.91 4.11
N PHE A 110 8.84 6.15 5.40
CA PHE A 110 7.66 6.93 5.81
C PHE A 110 7.81 8.41 5.47
N GLU A 111 9.01 8.97 5.59
CA GLU A 111 9.30 10.33 5.12
C GLU A 111 9.02 10.45 3.62
N MET A 112 9.46 9.46 2.83
CA MET A 112 9.18 9.41 1.38
C MET A 112 7.68 9.29 1.08
N VAL A 113 6.92 8.48 1.82
CA VAL A 113 5.45 8.43 1.71
C VAL A 113 4.87 9.83 1.88
N MET A 114 5.29 10.54 2.91
CA MET A 114 4.78 11.88 3.18
C MET A 114 5.18 12.86 2.08
N GLU A 115 6.44 12.91 1.66
CA GLU A 115 6.92 13.80 0.59
C GLU A 115 6.17 13.59 -0.74
N CYS A 116 5.97 12.32 -1.13
CA CYS A 116 5.32 11.96 -2.39
C CYS A 116 3.79 11.98 -2.34
N SER A 117 3.18 12.04 -1.16
CA SER A 117 1.71 12.08 -1.01
C SER A 117 1.16 13.49 -1.11
N ASP A 118 0.02 13.65 -1.78
CA ASP A 118 -0.76 14.89 -1.73
C ASP A 118 -1.47 15.06 -0.36
N THR A 119 -2.10 16.22 -0.14
CA THR A 119 -2.77 16.53 1.13
C THR A 119 -3.99 15.65 1.40
N VAL A 120 -4.61 15.07 0.36
CA VAL A 120 -5.78 14.20 0.49
C VAL A 120 -5.33 12.81 0.96
N ALA A 121 -4.29 12.26 0.34
CA ALA A 121 -3.69 10.98 0.71
C ALA A 121 -3.16 10.97 2.14
N ARG A 122 -2.49 12.06 2.57
CA ARG A 122 -2.00 12.20 3.96
C ARG A 122 -3.10 12.24 5.03
N SER A 123 -4.36 12.43 4.64
CA SER A 123 -5.50 12.55 5.57
C SER A 123 -6.30 11.26 5.77
N VAL A 124 -5.93 10.18 5.06
CA VAL A 124 -6.55 8.86 5.12
C VAL A 124 -5.89 7.99 6.18
#